data_AF-A0A1A7PW25-F1
#
_entry.id   AF-A0A1A7PW25-F1
#
_cell.length_a   1.000
_cell.length_b   1.000
_cell.length_c   1.000
_cell.angle_alpha   90.00
_cell.angle_beta   90.00
_cell.angle_gamma   90.00
#
_symmetry.space_group_name_H-M   'P 1'
#
loop_
_entity.id
_entity.type
_entity.pdbx_description
1 polymer ?
#
loop_
_entity_poly.entity_id
_entity_poly.type
_entity_poly.pdbx_seq_one_letter_code
_entity_poly.pdbx_strand_id
1 'polypeptide(L)'
;MKSKYLVNLATFELPPVDTEITAFIDKQEVYWGNNFYKIGIMHNGVIYREILCEEGLNELTSFHNFIGDYGYTDLVGDRGHIKSYSSLFVHNSALR
;
A
#
# COMPACT_ATOMS: atom_id res chain seq x y z
N MET A 1 -10.05 -1.86 -5.74
CA MET A 1 -9.33 -1.29 -4.56
C MET A 1 -9.55 0.21 -4.51
N LYS A 2 -9.41 0.86 -3.34
CA LYS A 2 -9.46 2.33 -3.22
C LYS A 2 -8.20 2.84 -2.55
N SER A 3 -7.74 4.03 -2.92
CA SER A 3 -6.58 4.66 -2.27
C SER A 3 -6.82 6.11 -1.91
N LYS A 4 -6.11 6.57 -0.90
CA LYS A 4 -6.11 7.98 -0.49
C LYS A 4 -4.69 8.40 -0.09
N TYR A 5 -4.33 9.63 -0.46
CA TYR A 5 -3.10 10.25 0.02
C TYR A 5 -3.34 10.80 1.44
N LEU A 6 -2.35 10.60 2.31
CA LEU A 6 -2.33 11.08 3.70
C LEU A 6 -1.47 12.33 3.88
N VAL A 7 -0.90 12.84 2.78
CA VAL A 7 0.04 13.96 2.73
C VAL A 7 -0.47 15.02 1.75
N ASN A 8 0.09 16.23 1.85
CA ASN A 8 -0.17 17.29 0.89
C ASN A 8 0.67 17.07 -0.38
N LEU A 9 0.01 16.77 -1.50
CA LEU A 9 0.65 16.51 -2.78
C LEU A 9 1.38 17.73 -3.37
N ALA A 10 1.06 18.95 -2.95
CA ALA A 10 1.75 20.15 -3.41
C ALA A 10 3.16 20.30 -2.81
N THR A 11 3.45 19.61 -1.70
CA THR A 11 4.70 19.77 -0.94
C THR A 11 5.43 18.47 -0.68
N PHE A 12 4.77 17.32 -0.83
CA PHE A 12 5.36 16.02 -0.58
C PHE A 12 5.91 15.43 -1.87
N GLU A 13 7.18 15.03 -1.85
CA GLU A 13 7.80 14.30 -2.95
C GLU A 13 7.30 12.86 -2.94
N LEU A 14 6.57 12.48 -3.98
CA LEU A 14 6.05 11.12 -4.14
C LEU A 14 7.16 10.17 -4.61
N PRO A 15 7.14 8.89 -4.18
CA PRO A 15 8.07 7.92 -4.72
C PRO A 15 7.81 7.71 -6.22
N PRO A 16 8.85 7.38 -7.03
CA PRO A 16 8.68 7.14 -8.46
C PRO A 16 7.58 6.14 -8.82
N VAL A 17 7.43 5.08 -8.01
CA VAL A 17 6.44 4.00 -8.16
C VAL A 17 4.98 4.43 -7.93
N ASP A 18 4.73 5.66 -7.47
CA ASP A 18 3.38 6.10 -7.12
C ASP A 18 2.41 6.11 -8.32
N THR A 19 2.95 6.36 -9.51
CA THR A 19 2.18 6.32 -10.76
C THR A 19 1.73 4.88 -11.06
N GLU A 20 2.62 3.91 -10.88
CA GLU A 20 2.38 2.49 -11.08
C GLU A 20 1.41 1.95 -10.03
N ILE A 21 1.52 2.37 -8.76
CA ILE A 21 0.55 2.04 -7.72
C ILE A 21 -0.84 2.54 -8.11
N THR A 22 -0.95 3.78 -8.59
CA THR A 22 -2.23 4.35 -9.03
C THR A 22 -2.81 3.55 -10.20
N ALA A 23 -2.00 3.28 -11.22
CA ALA A 23 -2.41 2.48 -12.36
C ALA A 23 -2.81 1.04 -11.99
N PHE A 24 -2.16 0.43 -11.00
CA PHE A 24 -2.53 -0.88 -10.48
C PHE A 24 -3.91 -0.84 -9.82
N ILE A 25 -4.15 0.16 -8.98
CA ILE A 25 -5.39 0.32 -8.20
C ILE A 25 -6.57 0.63 -9.10
N ASP A 26 -6.40 1.52 -10.10
CA ASP A 26 -7.45 1.93 -11.03
C ASP A 26 -7.90 0.78 -11.95
N LYS A 27 -7.04 -0.21 -12.17
CA LYS A 27 -7.39 -1.44 -12.93
C LYS A 27 -8.20 -2.45 -12.10
N GLN A 28 -8.22 -2.31 -10.78
CA GLN A 28 -8.98 -3.22 -9.93
C GLN A 28 -10.46 -2.83 -9.97
N GLU A 29 -11.31 -3.77 -10.35
CA GLU A 29 -12.76 -3.57 -10.26
C GLU A 29 -13.18 -3.29 -8.80
N VAL A 30 -14.25 -2.49 -8.65
CA VAL A 30 -14.76 -2.11 -7.33
C VAL A 30 -15.76 -3.16 -6.88
N TYR A 31 -15.31 -4.02 -5.98
CA TYR A 31 -16.15 -5.04 -5.36
C TYR A 31 -16.56 -4.63 -3.95
N TRP A 32 -17.87 -4.72 -3.66
CA TRP A 32 -18.43 -4.44 -2.34
C TRP A 32 -18.29 -5.68 -1.44
N GLY A 33 -17.07 -5.98 -1.00
CA GLY A 33 -16.87 -7.04 -0.01
C GLY A 33 -17.11 -6.56 1.43
N ASN A 34 -17.30 -7.51 2.34
CA ASN A 34 -17.61 -7.24 3.76
C ASN A 34 -16.36 -7.17 4.66
N ASN A 35 -15.19 -7.56 4.14
CA ASN A 35 -13.93 -7.58 4.88
C ASN A 35 -12.95 -6.61 4.22
N PHE A 36 -12.30 -5.76 5.04
CA PHE A 36 -11.40 -4.74 4.54
C PHE A 36 -9.99 -4.93 5.08
N TYR A 37 -9.01 -5.00 4.19
CA TYR A 37 -7.60 -4.93 4.55
C TYR A 37 -7.09 -3.52 4.32
N LYS A 38 -6.44 -2.99 5.36
CA LYS A 38 -5.89 -1.64 5.35
C LYS A 38 -4.38 -1.72 5.11
N ILE A 39 -3.93 -1.16 4.00
CA ILE A 39 -2.52 -1.18 3.60
C ILE A 39 -1.96 0.24 3.69
N GLY A 40 -0.80 0.39 4.31
CA GLY A 40 -0.04 1.63 4.34
C GLY A 40 1.20 1.53 3.44
N ILE A 41 1.53 2.61 2.74
CA ILE A 41 2.79 2.72 2.00
C ILE A 41 3.60 3.86 2.60
N MET A 42 4.84 3.56 2.96
CA MET A 42 5.78 4.49 3.54
C MET A 42 6.80 4.96 2.50
N HIS A 43 7.04 6.26 2.47
CA HIS A 43 8.10 6.89 1.71
C HIS A 43 8.75 7.98 2.58
N ASN A 44 10.09 8.02 2.61
CA ASN A 44 10.87 8.95 3.43
C ASN A 44 10.42 9.01 4.91
N GLY A 45 10.15 7.84 5.51
CA GLY A 45 9.72 7.71 6.91
C GLY A 45 8.26 8.10 7.20
N VAL A 46 7.49 8.52 6.19
CA VAL A 46 6.10 8.95 6.32
C VAL A 46 5.18 7.97 5.61
N ILE A 47 4.10 7.54 6.28
CA ILE A 47 3.02 6.80 5.61
C ILE A 47 2.25 7.81 4.76
N TYR A 48 2.55 7.83 3.47
CA TYR A 48 2.06 8.87 2.57
C TYR A 48 0.76 8.46 1.86
N ARG A 49 0.50 7.16 1.74
CA ARG A 49 -0.66 6.61 1.04
C ARG A 49 -1.27 5.45 1.82
N GLU A 50 -2.59 5.41 1.82
CA GLU A 50 -3.39 4.32 2.37
C GLU A 50 -4.21 3.69 1.24
N ILE A 51 -4.25 2.36 1.23
CA ILE A 51 -5.03 1.56 0.29
C ILE A 51 -6.01 0.69 1.09
N LEU A 52 -7.26 0.67 0.64
CA LEU A 52 -8.30 -0.20 1.14
C LEU A 52 -8.59 -1.29 0.11
N CYS A 53 -8.40 -2.54 0.54
CA CYS A 53 -8.76 -3.73 -0.23
C CYS A 53 -10.07 -4.28 0.32
N GLU A 54 -11.14 -4.22 -0.48
CA GLU A 54 -12.51 -4.53 -0.06
C GLU A 54 -12.88 -6.02 -0.25
N GLU A 55 -12.11 -6.79 -1.03
CA GLU A 55 -12.52 -8.13 -1.50
C GLU A 55 -11.87 -9.30 -0.73
N GLY A 56 -10.71 -9.10 -0.08
CA GLY A 56 -10.12 -10.15 0.75
C GLY A 56 -8.59 -10.29 0.67
N LEU A 57 -8.13 -11.51 0.98
CA LEU A 57 -6.72 -11.93 1.05
C LEU A 57 -6.06 -12.03 -0.33
N ASN A 58 -6.83 -12.32 -1.39
CA ASN A 58 -6.31 -12.50 -2.75
C ASN A 58 -5.82 -11.18 -3.34
N GLU A 59 -6.57 -10.10 -3.11
CA GLU A 59 -6.25 -8.76 -3.57
C GLU A 59 -5.07 -8.22 -2.76
N LEU A 60 -5.04 -8.49 -1.46
CA LEU A 60 -3.89 -8.20 -0.61
C LEU A 60 -2.63 -8.92 -1.13
N THR A 61 -2.72 -10.22 -1.42
CA THR A 61 -1.59 -11.01 -1.96
C THR A 61 -1.14 -10.51 -3.33
N SER A 62 -2.09 -10.14 -4.19
CA SER A 62 -1.80 -9.57 -5.51
C SER A 62 -1.06 -8.24 -5.38
N PHE A 63 -1.47 -7.41 -4.43
CA PHE A 63 -0.77 -6.16 -4.12
C PHE A 63 0.62 -6.39 -3.53
N HIS A 64 0.79 -7.36 -2.62
CA HIS A 64 2.09 -7.79 -2.09
C HIS A 64 3.06 -8.15 -3.20
N ASN A 65 2.63 -8.98 -4.14
CA ASN A 65 3.47 -9.40 -5.27
C ASN A 65 3.83 -8.20 -6.15
N PHE A 66 2.83 -7.41 -6.54
CA PHE A 66 3.03 -6.22 -7.37
C PHE A 66 4.04 -5.24 -6.74
N ILE A 67 3.86 -4.85 -5.49
CA ILE A 67 4.73 -3.85 -4.87
C ILE A 67 6.11 -4.42 -4.51
N GLY A 68 6.19 -5.73 -4.29
CA GLY A 68 7.44 -6.47 -4.12
C GLY A 68 8.36 -6.36 -5.34
N ASP A 69 7.79 -6.39 -6.56
CA ASP A 69 8.55 -6.21 -7.81
C ASP A 69 9.22 -4.81 -7.90
N TYR A 70 8.71 -3.82 -7.17
CA TYR A 70 9.29 -2.49 -7.05
C TYR A 70 10.19 -2.33 -5.81
N GLY A 71 10.57 -3.42 -5.15
CA GLY A 71 11.53 -3.40 -4.04
C GLY A 71 10.95 -2.91 -2.71
N TYR A 72 9.64 -3.06 -2.49
CA TYR A 72 9.02 -2.81 -1.19
C TYR A 72 8.90 -4.10 -0.39
N THR A 73 9.10 -3.98 0.93
CA THR A 73 8.91 -5.06 1.89
C THR A 73 7.81 -4.67 2.87
N ASP A 74 6.95 -5.62 3.22
CA ASP A 74 5.95 -5.45 4.27
C ASP A 74 6.59 -5.59 5.66
N LEU A 75 6.50 -4.53 6.46
CA LEU A 75 6.99 -4.49 7.85
C LEU A 75 6.05 -5.17 8.85
N VAL A 76 4.77 -5.34 8.51
CA VAL A 76 3.82 -6.03 9.39
C VAL A 76 4.07 -7.53 9.32
N GLY A 77 4.24 -8.08 8.10
CA GLY A 77 4.49 -9.51 7.89
C GLY A 77 3.45 -10.39 8.59
N ASP A 78 3.92 -11.35 9.38
CA ASP A 78 3.13 -12.27 10.20
C ASP A 78 2.68 -11.71 11.56
N ARG A 79 3.05 -10.46 11.89
CA ARG A 79 2.87 -9.87 13.22
C ARG A 79 1.46 -9.31 13.48
N GLY A 80 0.50 -9.64 12.62
CA GLY A 80 -0.89 -9.22 12.74
C GLY A 80 -1.14 -7.81 12.20
N HIS A 81 -0.87 -6.77 12.99
CA HIS A 81 -1.15 -5.38 12.61
C HIS A 81 -0.12 -4.38 13.18
N ILE A 82 0.23 -3.35 12.39
CA ILE A 82 0.97 -2.15 12.87
C ILE A 82 0.08 -0.93 12.65
N LYS A 83 -0.21 -0.16 13.71
CA LYS A 83 -1.02 1.08 13.63
C LYS A 83 -2.36 0.91 12.87
N SER A 84 -3.03 -0.22 13.08
CA SER A 84 -4.29 -0.60 12.38
C SER A 84 -4.15 -0.92 10.90
N TYR A 85 -2.93 -1.05 10.38
CA TYR A 85 -2.67 -1.55 9.04
C TYR A 85 -2.42 -3.06 9.08
N SER A 86 -3.06 -3.78 8.16
CA SER A 86 -2.82 -5.19 7.84
C SER A 86 -1.45 -5.40 7.20
N SER A 87 -0.97 -4.41 6.45
CA SER A 87 0.35 -4.39 5.82
C SER A 87 0.91 -2.98 5.79
N LEU A 88 2.22 -2.84 5.99
CA LEU A 88 2.93 -1.56 5.94
C LEU A 88 4.17 -1.71 5.08
N PHE A 89 4.11 -1.22 3.85
CA PHE A 89 5.18 -1.35 2.89
C PHE A 89 6.20 -0.22 3.01
N VAL A 90 7.47 -0.58 2.98
CA VAL A 90 8.59 0.36 2.91
C VAL A 90 9.58 -0.10 1.85
N HIS A 91 10.20 0.84 1.15
CA HIS A 91 11.21 0.51 0.15
C HIS A 91 12.48 -0.04 0.81
N ASN A 92 13.08 -1.08 0.22
CA ASN A 92 14.24 -1.78 0.77
C ASN A 92 15.46 -0.87 1.00
N SER A 93 15.61 0.20 0.22
CA SER A 93 16.70 1.17 0.43
C SER A 93 16.59 1.95 1.74
N ALA A 94 15.41 2.06 2.34
CA ALA A 94 15.17 2.77 3.59
C ALA A 94 15.39 1.90 4.84
N LEU A 95 15.70 0.62 4.67
CA LEU A 95 15.96 -0.34 5.75
C LEU A 95 17.44 -0.58 6.04
N ARG A 96 18.33 0.14 5.35
CA ARG A 96 19.79 0.11 5.56
C ARG A 96 20.21 1.15 6.57
#